data_AF-A0A931BLH9-F1
#
_entry.id   AF-A0A931BLH9-F1
#
_cell.length_a   1.000
_cell.length_b   1.000
_cell.length_c   1.000
_cell.angle_alpha   90.00
_cell.angle_beta   90.00
_cell.angle_gamma   90.00
#
_symmetry.space_group_name_H-M   'P 1'
#
loop_
_entity.id
_entity.type
_entity.pdbx_description
1 polymer ?
#
loop_
_entity_poly.entity_id
_entity_poly.type
_entity_poly.pdbx_seq_one_letter_code
_entity_poly.pdbx_strand_id
1 'polypeptide(L)'
;MLLAQLREPQVAIIDDVQSEVRPIIDKLREHSISARFFDASPEHLEQAEQPIQSIELIFLDLHYNTNFNNSDFQPELCAQIIESIVPPGKRYVLVVWTRDPDKADQVIEILRILDLLPVKTIVKSKNEFLLGNDIDVERLLAEIDAEITSITDVIMFDGEIVDIEEDSVMVDCLMDKEGKKFQLRRFDRRPLEGVVDLDRGKYITITVTTKPGSTTFEFSKAAGDPSGLFSKAGYMHDIDERLFKGK
;
A
#
# COMPACT_ATOMS: atom_id res chain seq x y z
N MET A 1 -2.87 -8.88 24.53
CA MET A 1 -2.40 -7.48 24.50
C MET A 1 -3.12 -6.67 23.40
N LEU A 2 -4.45 -6.82 23.25
CA LEU A 2 -5.23 -6.23 22.14
C LEU A 2 -5.43 -4.71 22.29
N LEU A 3 -5.58 -4.25 23.53
CA LEU A 3 -5.83 -2.83 23.85
C LEU A 3 -4.61 -1.92 23.58
N ALA A 4 -3.40 -2.48 23.52
CA ALA A 4 -2.19 -1.73 23.19
C ALA A 4 -2.09 -1.46 21.68
N GLN A 5 -2.48 -2.44 20.84
CA GLN A 5 -2.53 -2.30 19.38
C GLN A 5 -3.58 -1.29 18.92
N LEU A 6 -4.66 -1.10 19.69
CA LEU A 6 -5.68 -0.08 19.43
C LEU A 6 -5.20 1.37 19.69
N ARG A 7 -3.97 1.57 20.18
CA ARG A 7 -3.41 2.90 20.49
C ARG A 7 -2.18 3.24 19.66
N GLU A 8 -1.70 2.33 18.81
CA GLU A 8 -0.54 2.61 17.97
C GLU A 8 -0.89 3.70 16.93
N PRO A 9 0.07 4.57 16.59
CA PRO A 9 -0.15 5.63 15.62
C PRO A 9 -0.41 5.06 14.22
N GLN A 10 -1.41 5.59 13.54
CA GLN A 10 -1.73 5.28 12.15
C GLN A 10 -1.06 6.26 11.18
N VAL A 11 -0.71 7.44 11.69
CA VAL A 11 -0.04 8.51 10.94
C VAL A 11 1.31 8.83 11.59
N ALA A 12 2.36 8.87 10.79
CA ALA A 12 3.66 9.43 11.18
C ALA A 12 3.80 10.80 10.54
N ILE A 13 4.34 11.76 11.28
CA ILE A 13 4.62 13.10 10.76
C ILE A 13 6.07 13.42 11.06
N ILE A 14 6.86 13.55 10.00
CA ILE A 14 8.31 13.76 10.04
C ILE A 14 8.59 15.21 9.63
N ASP A 15 9.06 16.01 10.58
CA ASP A 15 9.37 17.44 10.40
C ASP A 15 10.36 17.84 11.51
N ASP A 16 11.20 18.85 11.30
CA ASP A 16 12.11 19.37 12.33
C ASP A 16 11.43 20.42 13.23
N VAL A 17 10.30 20.99 12.80
CA VAL A 17 9.56 22.02 13.52
C VAL A 17 8.20 21.52 13.98
N GLN A 18 8.15 20.99 15.20
CA GLN A 18 6.91 20.45 15.80
C GLN A 18 5.72 21.43 15.75
N SER A 19 5.96 22.74 15.86
CA SER A 19 4.89 23.74 15.81
C SER A 19 4.24 23.87 14.44
N GLU A 20 4.95 23.61 13.33
CA GLU A 20 4.37 23.67 11.98
C GLU A 20 3.37 22.54 11.75
N VAL A 21 3.64 21.36 12.31
CA VAL A 21 2.80 20.17 12.14
C VAL A 21 1.73 20.01 13.22
N ARG A 22 1.81 20.81 14.30
CA ARG A 22 0.85 20.73 15.41
C ARG A 22 -0.61 20.86 14.97
N PRO A 23 -0.98 21.80 14.07
CA PRO A 23 -2.35 21.90 13.56
C PRO A 23 -2.84 20.61 12.87
N ILE A 24 -1.95 19.91 12.15
CA ILE A 24 -2.27 18.63 11.49
C ILE A 24 -2.54 17.56 12.55
N ILE A 25 -1.68 17.44 13.56
CA ILE A 25 -1.84 16.46 14.65
C ILE A 25 -3.15 16.68 15.40
N ASP A 26 -3.47 17.93 15.72
CA ASP A 26 -4.68 18.26 16.46
C ASP A 26 -5.94 17.97 15.63
N LYS A 27 -5.94 18.29 14.32
CA LYS A 27 -7.04 17.94 13.42
C LYS A 27 -7.22 16.43 13.25
N LEU A 28 -6.13 15.67 13.08
CA LEU A 28 -6.20 14.20 13.02
C LEU A 28 -6.79 13.60 14.31
N ARG A 29 -6.43 14.16 15.47
CA ARG A 29 -6.98 13.75 16.76
C ARG A 29 -8.48 14.01 16.87
N GLU A 30 -8.98 15.13 16.34
CA GLU A 30 -10.43 15.42 16.27
C GLU A 30 -11.18 14.34 15.48
N HIS A 31 -10.56 13.78 14.45
CA HIS A 31 -11.08 12.66 13.67
C HIS A 31 -10.81 11.27 14.28
N SER A 32 -10.34 11.21 15.54
CA SER A 32 -9.96 9.95 16.22
C SER A 32 -8.85 9.16 15.51
N ILE A 33 -8.00 9.84 14.73
CA ILE A 33 -6.85 9.25 14.06
C ILE A 33 -5.61 9.48 14.94
N SER A 34 -4.91 8.39 15.30
CA SER A 34 -3.70 8.48 16.11
C SER A 34 -2.50 8.88 15.26
N ALA A 35 -1.84 9.96 15.61
CA ALA A 35 -0.65 10.47 14.92
C ALA A 35 0.55 10.59 15.86
N ARG A 36 1.74 10.27 15.35
CA ARG A 36 3.01 10.43 16.06
C ARG A 36 3.94 11.36 15.29
N PHE A 37 4.47 12.35 15.99
CA PHE A 37 5.51 13.24 15.49
C PHE A 37 6.88 12.59 15.63
N PHE A 38 7.70 12.72 14.60
CA PHE A 38 9.09 12.30 14.53
C PHE A 38 9.93 13.53 14.24
N ASP A 39 10.75 13.90 15.21
CA ASP A 39 11.65 15.04 15.08
C ASP A 39 12.84 14.67 14.19
N ALA A 40 12.90 15.27 13.01
CA ALA A 40 13.97 15.04 12.04
C ALA A 40 15.21 15.92 12.28
N SER A 41 15.26 16.68 13.38
CA SER A 41 16.43 17.47 13.77
C SER A 41 17.64 16.56 14.02
N PRO A 42 18.87 16.98 13.66
CA PRO A 42 20.08 16.17 13.80
C PRO A 42 20.30 15.54 15.18
N GLU A 43 19.87 16.26 16.22
CA GLU A 43 19.99 15.88 17.63
C GLU A 43 19.21 14.57 17.96
N HIS A 44 18.18 14.25 17.17
CA HIS A 44 17.22 13.18 17.45
C HIS A 44 17.31 12.00 16.47
N LEU A 45 18.10 12.10 15.40
CA LEU A 45 18.21 11.08 14.35
C LEU A 45 18.85 9.76 14.81
N GLU A 46 19.68 9.79 15.86
CA GLU A 46 20.37 8.59 16.37
C GLU A 46 19.48 7.71 17.26
N GLN A 47 18.25 8.15 17.58
CA GLN A 47 17.32 7.36 18.38
C GLN A 47 16.70 6.29 17.48
N ALA A 48 17.13 5.03 17.67
CA ALA A 48 16.55 3.89 16.97
C ALA A 48 15.06 3.78 17.32
N GLU A 49 14.20 4.22 16.41
CA GLU A 49 12.76 4.03 16.48
C GLU A 49 12.42 2.58 16.11
N GLN A 50 11.44 2.00 16.80
CA GLN A 50 10.91 0.70 16.40
C GLN A 50 9.86 0.87 15.31
N PRO A 51 9.83 0.01 14.28
CA PRO A 51 8.82 0.07 13.24
C PRO A 51 7.40 0.01 13.79
N ILE A 52 6.53 0.89 13.31
CA ILE A 52 5.13 0.99 13.72
C ILE A 52 4.28 0.07 12.85
N GLN A 53 3.67 -0.96 13.44
CA GLN A 53 2.91 -1.96 12.70
C GLN A 53 1.61 -1.41 12.11
N SER A 54 1.00 -0.44 12.77
CA SER A 54 -0.26 0.21 12.36
C SER A 54 -0.09 1.37 11.38
N ILE A 55 1.14 1.70 10.94
CA ILE A 55 1.35 2.88 10.09
C ILE A 55 0.64 2.73 8.74
N GLU A 56 -0.13 3.73 8.32
CA GLU A 56 -0.85 3.74 7.05
C GLU A 56 -0.54 4.99 6.22
N LEU A 57 -0.20 6.10 6.87
CA LEU A 57 0.08 7.38 6.24
C LEU A 57 1.32 8.03 6.85
N ILE A 58 2.17 8.61 6.02
CA ILE A 58 3.35 9.36 6.47
C ILE A 58 3.30 10.75 5.86
N PHE A 59 3.37 11.78 6.70
CA PHE A 59 3.72 13.15 6.28
C PHE A 59 5.22 13.34 6.40
N LEU A 60 5.83 13.87 5.35
CA LEU A 60 7.27 14.10 5.26
C LEU A 60 7.53 15.53 4.81
N ASP A 61 8.20 16.33 5.63
CA ASP A 61 8.95 17.49 5.11
C ASP A 61 10.32 17.05 4.59
N LEU A 62 10.85 17.77 3.61
CA LEU A 62 12.14 17.50 2.99
C LEU A 62 13.27 18.35 3.57
N HIS A 63 12.94 19.41 4.31
CA HIS A 63 13.91 20.37 4.79
C HIS A 63 14.01 20.31 6.29
N TYR A 64 15.20 20.00 6.78
CA TYR A 64 15.51 19.99 8.20
C TYR A 64 16.62 21.02 8.46
N ASN A 65 16.49 21.79 9.55
CA ASN A 65 17.54 22.68 10.00
C ASN A 65 18.70 21.86 10.57
N THR A 66 19.63 21.47 9.70
CA THR A 66 20.87 20.85 10.16
C THR A 66 21.85 21.92 10.61
N ASN A 67 22.47 21.75 11.78
CA ASN A 67 23.47 22.69 12.35
C ASN A 67 24.76 22.83 11.50
N PHE A 68 24.81 22.22 10.31
CA PHE A 68 25.96 22.18 9.40
C PHE A 68 25.94 23.28 8.35
N ASN A 69 25.79 24.56 8.72
CA ASN A 69 26.00 25.73 7.84
C ASN A 69 25.28 25.76 6.47
N ASN A 70 24.40 24.79 6.18
CA ASN A 70 23.66 24.66 4.95
C ASN A 70 22.40 23.84 5.29
N SER A 71 21.24 24.47 5.13
CA SER A 71 19.92 23.84 5.11
C SER A 71 19.75 23.01 3.82
N ASP A 72 20.70 22.12 3.56
CA ASP A 72 20.71 21.34 2.34
C ASP A 72 19.73 20.17 2.49
N PHE A 73 18.91 20.02 1.44
CA PHE A 73 18.04 18.88 1.27
C PHE A 73 18.87 17.58 1.25
N GLN A 74 18.52 16.63 2.12
CA GLN A 74 19.20 15.34 2.27
C GLN A 74 18.20 14.19 2.04
N PRO A 75 18.05 13.70 0.80
CA PRO A 75 17.08 12.67 0.48
C PRO A 75 17.37 11.33 1.16
N GLU A 76 18.65 11.00 1.38
CA GLU A 76 19.08 9.78 2.09
C GLU A 76 18.57 9.78 3.53
N LEU A 77 18.63 10.93 4.19
CA LEU A 77 18.17 11.08 5.56
C LEU A 77 16.66 10.87 5.66
N CYS A 78 15.90 11.47 4.74
CA CYS A 78 14.45 11.27 4.67
C CYS A 78 14.09 9.79 4.52
N ALA A 79 14.79 9.08 3.63
CA ALA A 79 14.58 7.65 3.40
C ALA A 79 14.95 6.79 4.61
N GLN A 80 16.04 7.11 5.32
CA GLN A 80 16.45 6.42 6.56
C GLN A 80 15.42 6.55 7.67
N ILE A 81 14.83 7.75 7.85
CA ILE A 81 13.78 7.95 8.84
C ILE A 81 12.56 7.09 8.48
N ILE A 82 12.15 7.05 7.21
CA ILE A 82 11.05 6.20 6.75
C ILE A 82 11.36 4.71 6.99
N GLU A 83 12.57 4.25 6.67
CA GLU A 83 13.01 2.87 6.92
C GLU A 83 12.89 2.47 8.40
N SER A 84 13.19 3.38 9.33
CA SER A 84 13.06 3.12 10.77
C SER A 84 11.60 3.00 11.23
N ILE A 85 10.68 3.65 10.53
CA ILE A 85 9.26 3.74 10.90
C ILE A 85 8.43 2.63 10.24
N VAL A 86 8.73 2.30 8.98
CA VAL A 86 7.92 1.41 8.14
C VAL A 86 8.40 -0.04 8.26
N PRO A 87 7.57 -0.98 8.75
CA PRO A 87 7.93 -2.39 8.75
C PRO A 87 8.16 -2.91 7.32
N PRO A 88 9.08 -3.87 7.12
CA PRO A 88 9.31 -4.48 5.80
C PRO A 88 8.01 -5.01 5.16
N GLY A 89 7.78 -4.68 3.89
CA GLY A 89 6.59 -5.09 3.13
C GLY A 89 5.27 -4.42 3.55
N LYS A 90 5.31 -3.47 4.50
CA LYS A 90 4.13 -2.73 4.91
C LYS A 90 3.69 -1.77 3.80
N ARG A 91 2.40 -1.79 3.49
CA ARG A 91 1.76 -0.85 2.58
C ARG A 91 1.45 0.45 3.33
N TYR A 92 1.84 1.58 2.75
CA TYR A 92 1.59 2.92 3.31
C TYR A 92 1.48 3.97 2.19
N VAL A 93 0.84 5.10 2.48
CA VAL A 93 0.79 6.29 1.62
C VAL A 93 1.81 7.31 2.13
N LEU A 94 2.58 7.90 1.22
CA LEU A 94 3.52 8.97 1.52
C LEU A 94 2.96 10.32 1.06
N VAL A 95 2.84 11.27 1.97
CA VAL A 95 2.52 12.67 1.71
C VAL A 95 3.79 13.49 1.88
N VAL A 96 4.39 13.90 0.77
CA VAL A 96 5.51 14.84 0.79
C VAL A 96 4.93 16.25 0.88
N TRP A 97 4.99 16.85 2.06
CA TRP A 97 4.43 18.17 2.34
C TRP A 97 5.55 19.16 2.64
N THR A 98 5.97 19.89 1.62
CA THR A 98 7.24 20.64 1.65
C THR A 98 7.16 21.96 0.90
N ARG A 99 8.17 22.82 1.04
CA ARG A 99 8.28 24.05 0.23
C ARG A 99 8.85 23.80 -1.17
N ASP A 100 9.62 22.73 -1.34
CA ASP A 100 10.32 22.38 -2.60
C ASP A 100 9.81 21.03 -3.19
N PRO A 101 8.59 20.99 -3.76
CA PRO A 101 7.97 19.74 -4.22
C PRO A 101 8.77 19.01 -5.31
N ASP A 102 9.55 19.74 -6.12
CA ASP A 102 10.40 19.19 -7.19
C ASP A 102 11.51 18.25 -6.68
N LYS A 103 11.77 18.24 -5.37
CA LYS A 103 12.77 17.37 -4.73
C LYS A 103 12.20 16.02 -4.30
N ALA A 104 10.88 15.84 -4.32
CA ALA A 104 10.23 14.61 -3.87
C ALA A 104 10.74 13.37 -4.61
N ASP A 105 10.97 13.47 -5.93
CA ASP A 105 11.44 12.35 -6.76
C ASP A 105 12.78 11.77 -6.29
N GLN A 106 13.65 12.59 -5.70
CA GLN A 106 14.94 12.13 -5.19
C GLN A 106 14.77 11.22 -3.96
N VAL A 107 13.82 11.51 -3.07
CA VAL A 107 13.49 10.63 -1.95
C VAL A 107 12.85 9.34 -2.44
N ILE A 108 11.91 9.45 -3.39
CA ILE A 108 11.18 8.29 -3.94
C ILE A 108 12.15 7.29 -4.59
N GLU A 109 13.18 7.77 -5.28
CA GLU A 109 14.16 6.89 -5.91
C GLU A 109 15.03 6.15 -4.89
N ILE A 110 15.38 6.78 -3.76
CA ILE A 110 16.09 6.09 -2.68
C ILE A 110 15.17 5.05 -2.03
N LEU A 111 13.90 5.37 -1.78
CA LEU A 111 12.93 4.40 -1.26
C LEU A 111 12.73 3.20 -2.20
N ARG A 112 12.85 3.39 -3.52
CA ARG A 112 12.87 2.30 -4.50
C ARG A 112 14.07 1.38 -4.30
N ILE A 113 15.26 1.94 -4.13
CA ILE A 113 16.49 1.17 -3.91
C ILE A 113 16.41 0.35 -2.60
N LEU A 114 15.74 0.90 -1.57
CA LEU A 114 15.55 0.26 -0.27
C LEU A 114 14.36 -0.71 -0.21
N ASP A 115 13.62 -0.93 -1.31
CA ASP A 115 12.39 -1.74 -1.33
C ASP A 115 11.30 -1.26 -0.34
N LEU A 116 11.18 0.07 -0.18
CA LEU A 116 10.26 0.74 0.74
C LEU A 116 9.26 1.65 0.01
N LEU A 117 8.90 1.34 -1.24
CA LEU A 117 8.01 2.21 -2.02
C LEU A 117 6.61 2.32 -1.40
N PRO A 118 6.07 3.55 -1.29
CA PRO A 118 4.68 3.73 -0.89
C PRO A 118 3.73 3.23 -1.98
N VAL A 119 2.51 2.85 -1.60
CA VAL A 119 1.45 2.49 -2.57
C VAL A 119 1.00 3.69 -3.39
N LYS A 120 1.15 4.89 -2.82
CA LYS A 120 0.90 6.16 -3.47
C LYS A 120 1.77 7.24 -2.81
N THR A 121 2.35 8.09 -3.63
CA THR A 121 2.96 9.35 -3.19
C THR A 121 2.06 10.51 -3.58
N ILE A 122 1.79 11.39 -2.62
CA ILE A 122 1.03 12.63 -2.79
C ILE A 122 2.02 13.77 -2.47
N VAL A 123 2.25 14.67 -3.42
CA VAL A 123 3.16 15.80 -3.24
C VAL A 123 2.33 17.07 -3.12
N LYS A 124 2.52 17.82 -2.02
CA LYS A 124 1.79 19.06 -1.72
C LYS A 124 2.77 20.16 -1.31
N SER A 125 2.59 21.36 -1.85
CA SER A 125 3.41 22.50 -1.43
C SER A 125 2.86 23.11 -0.14
N LYS A 126 3.69 23.34 0.88
CA LYS A 126 3.31 24.08 2.10
C LYS A 126 2.67 25.44 1.76
N ASN A 127 3.12 26.09 0.68
CA ASN A 127 2.63 27.40 0.26
C ASN A 127 1.17 27.40 -0.25
N GLU A 128 0.66 26.28 -0.75
CA GLU A 128 -0.70 26.17 -1.32
C GLU A 128 -1.79 26.20 -0.27
N PHE A 129 -1.43 25.92 0.99
CA PHE A 129 -2.33 25.77 2.13
C PHE A 129 -2.14 26.87 3.16
N LEU A 130 -1.44 27.97 2.84
CA LEU A 130 -1.31 29.10 3.76
C LEU A 130 -2.56 30.00 3.71
N LEU A 131 -3.17 30.23 4.86
CA LEU A 131 -4.22 31.22 5.11
C LEU A 131 -3.66 32.35 5.98
N GLY A 132 -2.97 33.31 5.34
CA GLY A 132 -2.25 34.34 6.06
C GLY A 132 -1.05 33.75 6.81
N ASN A 133 -1.14 33.68 8.14
CA ASN A 133 -0.10 33.09 8.99
C ASN A 133 -0.43 31.66 9.46
N ASP A 134 -1.64 31.18 9.17
CA ASP A 134 -2.11 29.85 9.58
C ASP A 134 -2.14 28.89 8.39
N ILE A 135 -2.25 27.59 8.67
CA ILE A 135 -2.35 26.53 7.66
C ILE A 135 -3.82 26.10 7.53
N ASP A 136 -4.32 26.01 6.29
CA ASP A 136 -5.59 25.40 5.92
C ASP A 136 -5.50 23.86 5.98
N VAL A 137 -5.43 23.34 7.19
CA VAL A 137 -5.35 21.89 7.44
C VAL A 137 -6.58 21.16 6.91
N GLU A 138 -7.76 21.80 6.96
CA GLU A 138 -9.01 21.17 6.52
C GLU A 138 -9.00 20.92 5.02
N ARG A 139 -8.56 21.91 4.24
CA ARG A 139 -8.35 21.72 2.80
C ARG A 139 -7.24 20.73 2.50
N LEU A 140 -6.11 20.78 3.22
CA LEU A 140 -5.00 19.84 3.03
C LEU A 140 -5.46 18.38 3.20
N LEU A 141 -6.14 18.09 4.31
CA LEU A 141 -6.63 16.74 4.59
C LEU A 141 -7.72 16.31 3.59
N ALA A 142 -8.62 17.21 3.18
CA ALA A 142 -9.64 16.90 2.19
C ALA A 142 -9.04 16.55 0.81
N GLU A 143 -8.00 17.28 0.37
CA GLU A 143 -7.31 16.97 -0.88
C GLU A 143 -6.55 15.64 -0.79
N ILE A 144 -5.88 15.37 0.33
CA ILE A 144 -5.21 14.07 0.57
C ILE A 144 -6.22 12.93 0.56
N ASP A 145 -7.37 13.08 1.23
CA ASP A 145 -8.42 12.06 1.28
C ASP A 145 -8.99 11.76 -0.12
N ALA A 146 -9.23 12.78 -0.93
CA ALA A 146 -9.67 12.61 -2.31
C ALA A 146 -8.63 11.84 -3.15
N GLU A 147 -7.34 12.14 -2.96
CA GLU A 147 -6.26 11.44 -3.63
C GLU A 147 -6.09 10.00 -3.12
N ILE A 148 -6.22 9.74 -1.83
CA ILE A 148 -6.19 8.37 -1.27
C ILE A 148 -7.38 7.57 -1.78
N THR A 149 -8.57 8.16 -1.82
CA THR A 149 -9.79 7.50 -2.32
C THR A 149 -9.70 7.15 -3.81
N SER A 150 -8.86 7.87 -4.58
CA SER A 150 -8.57 7.52 -5.98
C SER A 150 -7.62 6.32 -6.14
N ILE A 151 -6.99 5.83 -5.06
CA ILE A 151 -6.13 4.63 -5.12
C ILE A 151 -7.00 3.46 -5.56
N THR A 152 -6.62 2.91 -6.72
CA THR A 152 -7.19 1.71 -7.26
C THR A 152 -6.12 0.63 -7.17
N ASP A 153 -6.31 -0.33 -6.27
CA ASP A 153 -5.43 -1.49 -6.21
C ASP A 153 -5.78 -2.42 -7.36
N VAL A 154 -4.91 -2.48 -8.36
CA VAL A 154 -5.05 -3.41 -9.49
C VAL A 154 -4.06 -4.54 -9.31
N ILE A 155 -4.58 -5.74 -9.05
CA ILE A 155 -3.79 -6.96 -8.97
C ILE A 155 -4.17 -7.82 -10.16
N MET A 156 -3.17 -8.34 -10.88
CA MET A 156 -3.38 -9.29 -11.97
C MET A 156 -2.71 -10.61 -11.62
N PHE A 157 -3.45 -11.70 -11.76
CA PHE A 157 -2.90 -13.04 -11.65
C PHE A 157 -3.46 -13.98 -12.71
N ASP A 158 -2.65 -14.95 -13.09
CA ASP A 158 -3.04 -16.03 -13.98
C ASP A 158 -3.71 -17.13 -13.15
N GLY A 159 -4.66 -17.84 -13.73
CA GLY A 159 -5.34 -18.95 -13.08
C GLY A 159 -5.69 -20.09 -14.04
N GLU A 160 -5.69 -21.31 -13.53
CA GLU A 160 -6.13 -22.51 -14.24
C GLU A 160 -7.54 -22.88 -13.80
N ILE A 161 -8.46 -23.07 -14.75
CA ILE A 161 -9.79 -23.60 -14.46
C ILE A 161 -9.65 -25.07 -14.07
N VAL A 162 -9.89 -25.39 -12.80
CA VAL A 162 -9.76 -26.76 -12.27
C VAL A 162 -11.11 -27.47 -12.17
N ASP A 163 -12.19 -26.72 -11.98
CA ASP A 163 -13.54 -27.27 -11.95
C ASP A 163 -14.62 -26.29 -12.44
N ILE A 164 -15.73 -26.82 -12.95
CA ILE A 164 -16.88 -26.07 -13.44
C ILE A 164 -18.13 -26.74 -12.90
N GLU A 165 -18.87 -26.00 -12.07
CA GLU A 165 -20.18 -26.36 -11.55
C GLU A 165 -21.28 -25.62 -12.32
N GLU A 166 -22.54 -25.84 -11.95
CA GLU A 166 -23.70 -25.21 -12.59
C GLU A 166 -23.61 -23.67 -12.54
N ASP A 167 -23.32 -23.11 -11.36
CA ASP A 167 -23.32 -21.65 -11.13
C ASP A 167 -21.94 -21.05 -10.85
N SER A 168 -20.88 -21.86 -10.80
CA SER A 168 -19.55 -21.38 -10.42
C SER A 168 -18.41 -22.11 -11.10
N VAL A 169 -17.25 -21.45 -11.12
CA VAL A 169 -16.00 -21.97 -11.67
C VAL A 169 -14.95 -21.94 -10.56
N MET A 170 -14.26 -23.07 -10.37
CA MET A 170 -13.11 -23.18 -9.48
C MET A 170 -11.85 -22.93 -10.28
N VAL A 171 -11.05 -21.97 -9.82
CA VAL A 171 -9.83 -21.53 -10.48
C VAL A 171 -8.68 -21.61 -9.49
N ASP A 172 -7.62 -22.30 -9.87
CA ASP A 172 -6.37 -22.29 -9.10
C ASP A 172 -5.55 -21.07 -9.52
N CYS A 173 -5.45 -20.06 -8.66
CA CYS A 173 -4.86 -18.77 -8.98
C CYS A 173 -3.39 -18.70 -8.55
N LEU A 174 -2.49 -18.34 -9.46
CA LEU A 174 -1.07 -18.11 -9.17
C LEU A 174 -0.88 -16.73 -8.54
N MET A 175 -0.87 -16.68 -7.21
CA MET A 175 -0.78 -15.44 -6.42
C MET A 175 0.64 -14.85 -6.38
N ASP A 176 1.66 -15.69 -6.54
CA ASP A 176 3.08 -15.33 -6.48
C ASP A 176 3.85 -16.18 -7.49
N LYS A 177 4.35 -15.56 -8.57
CA LYS A 177 5.04 -16.26 -9.66
C LYS A 177 6.41 -16.78 -9.24
N GLU A 178 7.13 -16.06 -8.38
CA GLU A 178 8.47 -16.44 -7.92
C GLU A 178 8.39 -17.54 -6.87
N GLY A 179 7.52 -17.35 -5.88
CA GLY A 179 7.30 -18.30 -4.80
C GLY A 179 6.42 -19.50 -5.19
N LYS A 180 5.85 -19.51 -6.41
CA LYS A 180 4.86 -20.50 -6.88
C LYS A 180 3.75 -20.74 -5.86
N LYS A 181 3.19 -19.67 -5.30
CA LYS A 181 2.07 -19.77 -4.35
C LYS A 181 0.77 -19.74 -5.11
N PHE A 182 -0.05 -20.75 -4.85
CA PHE A 182 -1.34 -20.93 -5.48
C PHE A 182 -2.46 -20.74 -4.46
N GLN A 183 -3.61 -20.26 -4.93
CA GLN A 183 -4.81 -20.15 -4.14
C GLN A 183 -6.01 -20.59 -4.98
N LEU A 184 -6.67 -21.65 -4.52
CA LEU A 184 -7.93 -22.08 -5.10
C LEU A 184 -9.05 -21.09 -4.76
N ARG A 185 -9.71 -20.53 -5.77
CA ARG A 185 -10.81 -19.56 -5.63
C ARG A 185 -12.03 -20.02 -6.40
N ARG A 186 -13.21 -19.71 -5.86
CA ARG A 186 -14.52 -19.93 -6.48
C ARG A 186 -15.03 -18.61 -7.03
N PHE A 187 -15.41 -18.59 -8.30
CA PHE A 187 -16.02 -17.43 -8.96
C PHE A 187 -17.42 -17.79 -9.46
N ASP A 188 -18.33 -16.82 -9.47
CA ASP A 188 -19.60 -16.97 -10.18
C ASP A 188 -19.32 -17.25 -11.65
N ARG A 189 -20.09 -18.16 -12.26
CA ARG A 189 -19.87 -18.55 -13.65
C ARG A 189 -20.26 -17.46 -14.64
N ARG A 190 -21.34 -16.73 -14.37
CA ARG A 190 -21.95 -15.74 -15.28
C ARG A 190 -20.95 -14.69 -15.82
N PRO A 191 -20.05 -14.08 -15.02
CA PRO A 191 -19.05 -13.14 -15.53
C PRO A 191 -18.01 -13.74 -16.50
N LEU A 192 -17.84 -15.06 -16.53
CA LEU A 192 -16.87 -15.74 -17.38
C LEU A 192 -17.48 -16.19 -18.72
N GLU A 193 -18.80 -16.33 -18.79
CA GLU A 193 -19.50 -16.87 -19.96
C GLU A 193 -19.34 -15.95 -21.18
N GLY A 194 -18.84 -16.53 -22.28
CA GLY A 194 -18.60 -15.79 -23.53
C GLY A 194 -17.36 -14.91 -23.54
N VAL A 195 -16.66 -14.77 -22.40
CA VAL A 195 -15.42 -13.97 -22.27
C VAL A 195 -14.18 -14.88 -22.31
N VAL A 196 -14.27 -16.06 -21.68
CA VAL A 196 -13.18 -17.05 -21.63
C VAL A 196 -13.68 -18.42 -22.08
N ASP A 197 -12.73 -19.31 -22.44
CA ASP A 197 -13.05 -20.70 -22.77
C ASP A 197 -13.20 -21.48 -21.46
N LEU A 198 -14.45 -21.77 -21.08
CA LEU A 198 -14.82 -22.49 -19.86
C LEU A 198 -14.64 -24.00 -20.03
N ASP A 199 -13.39 -24.44 -20.15
CA ASP A 199 -13.02 -25.86 -20.07
C ASP A 199 -12.00 -26.07 -18.95
N ARG A 200 -12.06 -27.21 -18.27
CA ARG A 200 -11.03 -27.61 -17.30
C ARG A 200 -9.65 -27.65 -17.98
N GLY A 201 -8.62 -27.14 -17.30
CA GLY A 201 -7.25 -27.02 -17.80
C GLY A 201 -7.00 -25.82 -18.71
N LYS A 202 -8.00 -24.93 -18.90
CA LYS A 202 -7.81 -23.65 -19.59
C LYS A 202 -7.32 -22.60 -18.61
N TYR A 203 -6.53 -21.67 -19.15
CA TYR A 203 -5.93 -20.59 -18.38
C TYR A 203 -6.63 -19.27 -18.66
N ILE A 204 -6.85 -18.53 -17.59
CA ILE A 204 -7.46 -17.21 -17.61
C ILE A 204 -6.56 -16.22 -16.88
N THR A 205 -6.66 -14.95 -17.23
CA THR A 205 -6.10 -13.86 -16.43
C THR A 205 -7.24 -13.19 -15.69
N ILE A 206 -7.04 -12.96 -14.40
CA ILE A 206 -8.00 -12.32 -13.52
C ILE A 206 -7.39 -10.99 -13.09
N THR A 207 -8.09 -9.89 -13.40
CA THR A 207 -7.75 -8.55 -12.93
C THR A 207 -8.68 -8.18 -11.80
N VAL A 208 -8.12 -7.99 -10.60
CA VAL A 208 -8.84 -7.57 -9.41
C VAL A 208 -8.57 -6.10 -9.19
N THR A 209 -9.62 -5.31 -9.33
CA THR A 209 -9.59 -3.87 -9.11
C THR A 209 -10.29 -3.59 -7.78
N THR A 210 -9.55 -3.20 -6.76
CA THR A 210 -10.12 -2.82 -5.46
C THR A 210 -10.14 -1.30 -5.33
N LYS A 211 -11.33 -0.77 -5.13
CA LYS A 211 -11.60 0.62 -4.78
C LYS A 211 -12.27 0.66 -3.39
N PRO A 212 -12.27 1.80 -2.69
CA PRO A 212 -13.02 1.93 -1.44
C PRO A 212 -14.48 1.49 -1.62
N GLY A 213 -14.91 0.46 -0.88
CA GLY A 213 -16.27 -0.06 -0.90
C GLY A 213 -16.63 -0.99 -2.07
N SER A 214 -15.71 -1.29 -2.98
CA SER A 214 -15.99 -2.22 -4.09
C SER A 214 -14.75 -2.96 -4.59
N THR A 215 -14.91 -4.26 -4.86
CA THR A 215 -13.92 -5.05 -5.60
C THR A 215 -14.54 -5.52 -6.90
N THR A 216 -13.90 -5.21 -8.02
CA THR A 216 -14.31 -5.65 -9.36
C THR A 216 -13.36 -6.73 -9.84
N PHE A 217 -13.92 -7.80 -10.39
CA PHE A 217 -13.18 -8.89 -11.03
C PHE A 217 -13.43 -8.82 -12.54
N GLU A 218 -12.37 -8.74 -13.31
CA GLU A 218 -12.42 -8.82 -14.77
C GLU A 218 -11.67 -10.08 -15.22
N PHE A 219 -12.28 -10.80 -16.15
CA PHE A 219 -11.76 -12.08 -16.65
C PHE A 219 -11.37 -11.91 -18.12
N SER A 220 -10.25 -12.51 -18.51
CA SER A 220 -9.83 -12.57 -19.91
C SER A 220 -9.09 -13.87 -20.20
N LYS A 221 -8.94 -14.20 -21.48
CA LYS A 221 -8.11 -15.34 -21.89
C LYS A 221 -6.66 -15.04 -21.52
N ALA A 222 -5.95 -16.01 -20.97
CA ALA A 222 -4.54 -15.83 -20.62
C ALA A 222 -3.72 -15.42 -21.86
N ALA A 223 -2.81 -14.46 -21.68
CA ALA A 223 -1.90 -14.05 -22.74
C ALA A 223 -0.77 -15.08 -22.89
N GLY A 224 -0.85 -15.91 -23.92
CA GLY A 224 0.13 -16.97 -24.20
C GLY A 224 -0.19 -18.28 -23.49
N ASP A 225 0.82 -19.13 -23.30
CA ASP A 225 0.69 -20.44 -22.67
C ASP A 225 1.38 -20.45 -21.28
N PRO A 226 0.64 -20.18 -20.19
CA PRO A 226 1.20 -20.18 -18.85
C PRO A 226 1.37 -21.58 -18.25
N SER A 227 1.11 -22.67 -19.00
CA SER A 227 1.16 -24.05 -18.48
C SER A 227 2.46 -24.41 -17.78
N GLY A 228 3.59 -23.85 -18.21
CA GLY A 228 4.89 -24.03 -17.55
C GLY A 228 4.92 -23.52 -16.10
N LEU A 229 4.12 -22.52 -15.75
CA LEU A 229 3.99 -21.96 -14.40
C LEU A 229 3.16 -22.86 -13.49
N PHE A 230 2.18 -23.57 -14.05
CA PHE A 230 1.27 -24.50 -13.37
C PHE A 230 1.78 -25.95 -13.37
N SER A 231 2.96 -26.20 -13.96
CA SER A 231 3.58 -27.53 -14.00
C SER A 231 3.90 -28.06 -12.59
N LYS A 232 3.09 -29.02 -12.14
CA LYS A 232 3.12 -29.60 -10.78
C LYS A 232 4.37 -30.45 -10.57
N ALA A 233 5.38 -29.89 -9.90
CA ALA A 233 6.28 -30.70 -9.09
C ALA A 233 5.70 -30.80 -7.67
N GLY A 234 4.92 -31.85 -7.40
CA GLY A 234 4.54 -32.23 -6.02
C GLY A 234 3.17 -31.79 -5.49
N TYR A 235 2.28 -31.22 -6.31
CA TYR A 235 0.91 -30.88 -5.88
C TYR A 235 -0.02 -32.09 -5.95
N MET A 236 -0.43 -32.58 -4.78
CA MET A 236 -1.38 -33.69 -4.62
C MET A 236 -2.66 -33.43 -5.42
N HIS A 237 -2.95 -34.35 -6.34
CA HIS A 237 -4.20 -34.38 -7.09
C HIS A 237 -5.33 -35.10 -6.34
N ASP A 238 -5.10 -35.49 -5.08
CA ASP A 238 -6.05 -36.21 -4.26
C ASP A 238 -6.75 -35.23 -3.30
N ILE A 239 -7.65 -34.42 -3.83
CA ILE A 239 -8.74 -33.89 -2.99
C ILE A 239 -9.57 -35.12 -2.61
N ASP A 240 -9.35 -35.63 -1.41
CA ASP A 240 -10.12 -36.73 -0.84
C ASP A 240 -11.60 -36.35 -0.83
N GLU A 241 -12.40 -36.95 -1.71
CA GLU A 241 -13.85 -36.75 -1.84
C GLU A 241 -14.61 -36.96 -0.52
N ARG A 242 -13.96 -37.53 0.49
CA ARG A 242 -14.50 -37.71 1.85
C ARG A 242 -14.63 -36.40 2.64
N LEU A 243 -13.94 -35.33 2.27
CA LEU A 243 -14.01 -34.04 2.98
C LEU A 243 -15.31 -33.27 2.71
N PHE A 244 -16.07 -33.63 1.67
CA PHE A 244 -17.29 -32.92 1.27
C PHE A 244 -18.59 -33.72 1.48
N LYS A 245 -18.53 -34.96 2.00
CA LYS A 245 -19.73 -35.68 2.42
C LYS A 245 -20.01 -35.41 3.90
N GLY A 246 -20.77 -34.35 4.14
CA GLY A 246 -21.38 -34.07 5.44
C GLY A 246 -22.27 -35.23 5.90
N LYS A 247 -22.18 -35.54 7.19
CA LYS A 247 -23.19 -36.35 7.90
C LYS A 247 -24.43 -35.52 8.14
#